data_AF-A0A940CKB7-F1
#
_entry.id   AF-A0A940CKB7-F1
#
_cell.length_a   1.000
_cell.length_b   1.000
_cell.length_c   1.000
_cell.angle_alpha   90.00
_cell.angle_beta   90.00
_cell.angle_gamma   90.00
#
_symmetry.space_group_name_H-M   'P 1'
#
loop_
_entity.id
_entity.type
_entity.pdbx_description
1 polymer ?
#
loop_
_entity_poly.entity_id
_entity_poly.type
_entity_poly.pdbx_seq_one_letter_code
_entity_poly.pdbx_strand_id
1 'polypeptide(L)'
;MRKFNNVNELVNILKPEYPVYCIRLQSIKTSVEFFKKNFTGKVLYAVKTNPNEKILKSIVDNGIENFDVASINEVKLVKKIDPKVKIYFMHTIKNRESIKEAYYQYSVKDFALDSKDE
;
A
#
# COMPACT_ATOMS: atom_id res chain seq x y z
N MET A 1 -13.08 8.84 12.44
CA MET A 1 -11.99 9.84 12.40
C MET A 1 -12.64 11.21 12.25
N ARG A 2 -12.30 12.18 13.09
CA ARG A 2 -12.89 13.52 13.02
C ARG A 2 -12.45 14.20 11.72
N LYS A 3 -13.39 14.83 11.01
CA LYS A 3 -13.13 15.59 9.78
C LYS A 3 -13.06 17.07 10.13
N PHE A 4 -12.20 17.80 9.44
CA PHE A 4 -12.04 19.24 9.54
C PHE A 4 -11.99 19.81 8.13
N ASN A 5 -12.49 21.03 7.93
CA ASN A 5 -12.51 21.67 6.62
C ASN A 5 -11.11 22.13 6.21
N ASN A 6 -10.28 22.53 7.17
CA ASN A 6 -8.90 22.92 6.95
C ASN A 6 -8.03 22.72 8.20
N VAL A 7 -6.73 22.95 8.05
CA VAL A 7 -5.74 22.75 9.13
C VAL A 7 -5.93 23.77 10.25
N ASN A 8 -6.33 25.01 9.94
CA ASN A 8 -6.55 26.04 10.97
C ASN A 8 -7.71 25.66 11.91
N GLU A 9 -8.81 25.15 11.36
CA GLU A 9 -9.94 24.63 12.16
C GLU A 9 -9.48 23.49 13.08
N LEU A 10 -8.69 22.54 12.55
CA LEU A 10 -8.12 21.44 13.33
C LEU A 10 -7.28 21.95 14.51
N VAL A 11 -6.33 22.85 14.24
CA VAL A 11 -5.40 23.37 15.27
C VAL A 11 -6.15 24.17 16.34
N ASN A 12 -7.11 25.00 15.95
CA ASN A 12 -7.87 25.81 16.90
C ASN A 12 -8.79 24.97 17.81
N ILE A 13 -9.37 23.89 17.28
CA ILE A 13 -10.28 23.00 18.03
C ILE A 13 -9.50 22.00 18.88
N LEU A 14 -8.49 21.33 18.30
CA LEU A 14 -7.77 20.26 18.99
C LEU A 14 -6.65 20.77 19.88
N LYS A 15 -6.09 21.96 19.58
CA LYS A 15 -4.92 22.54 20.25
C LYS A 15 -3.85 21.48 20.57
N PRO A 16 -3.41 20.71 19.56
CA PRO A 16 -2.64 19.51 19.81
C PRO A 16 -1.23 19.86 20.32
N GLU A 17 -0.78 19.17 21.35
CA GLU A 17 0.59 19.26 21.87
C GLU A 17 1.59 18.54 20.96
N TYR A 18 1.15 17.49 20.27
CA TYR A 18 1.96 16.66 19.37
C TYR A 18 1.51 16.81 17.90
N PRO A 19 2.40 16.50 16.93
CA PRO A 19 2.05 16.52 15.50
C PRO A 19 0.84 15.65 15.16
N VAL A 20 0.03 16.13 14.21
CA VAL A 20 -1.19 15.44 13.76
C VAL A 20 -1.08 15.06 12.28
N TYR A 21 -1.28 13.79 11.98
CA TYR A 21 -1.39 13.31 10.60
C TYR A 21 -2.77 13.61 10.00
N CYS A 22 -2.80 14.36 8.91
CA CYS A 22 -4.01 14.68 8.15
C CYS A 22 -4.08 13.84 6.86
N ILE A 23 -4.97 12.85 6.82
CA ILE A 23 -5.15 11.99 5.64
C ILE A 23 -6.18 12.61 4.68
N ARG A 24 -5.77 12.88 3.43
CA ARG A 24 -6.62 13.45 2.38
C ARG A 24 -7.01 12.39 1.35
N LEU A 25 -8.07 11.62 1.66
CA LEU A 25 -8.52 10.50 0.81
C LEU A 25 -8.92 10.94 -0.61
N GLN A 26 -9.48 12.15 -0.76
CA GLN A 26 -9.88 12.64 -2.09
C GLN A 26 -8.68 12.84 -3.02
N SER A 27 -7.54 13.29 -2.48
CA SER A 27 -6.30 13.43 -3.27
C SER A 27 -5.80 12.08 -3.77
N ILE A 28 -5.92 11.02 -2.96
CA ILE A 28 -5.57 9.65 -3.36
C ILE A 28 -6.44 9.20 -4.53
N LYS A 29 -7.76 9.39 -4.41
CA LYS A 29 -8.71 9.08 -5.49
C LYS A 29 -8.33 9.77 -6.80
N THR A 30 -8.12 11.09 -6.77
CA THR A 30 -7.74 11.86 -7.96
C THR A 30 -6.43 11.36 -8.57
N SER A 31 -5.42 11.05 -7.75
CA SER A 31 -4.15 10.51 -8.25
C SER A 31 -4.30 9.12 -8.86
N VAL A 32 -5.09 8.23 -8.26
CA VAL A 32 -5.36 6.88 -8.79
C VAL A 32 -6.10 6.97 -10.12
N GLU A 33 -7.17 7.79 -10.20
CA GLU A 33 -7.94 7.99 -11.43
C GLU A 33 -7.06 8.56 -12.55
N PHE A 34 -6.23 9.55 -12.23
CA PHE A 34 -5.27 10.11 -13.18
C PHE A 34 -4.32 9.04 -13.71
N PHE A 35 -3.70 8.26 -12.82
CA PHE A 35 -2.71 7.26 -13.24
C PHE A 35 -3.35 6.16 -14.08
N LYS A 36 -4.50 5.63 -13.66
CA LYS A 36 -5.26 4.62 -14.42
C LYS A 36 -5.70 5.12 -15.80
N LYS A 37 -6.05 6.41 -15.92
CA LYS A 37 -6.48 7.00 -17.19
C LYS A 37 -5.31 7.19 -18.16
N ASN A 38 -4.14 7.55 -17.66
CA ASN A 38 -3.03 8.02 -18.49
C ASN A 38 -1.89 7.01 -18.65
N PHE A 39 -1.85 5.94 -17.85
CA PHE A 39 -0.87 4.87 -17.95
C PHE A 39 -1.54 3.59 -18.46
N THR A 40 -1.08 3.10 -19.62
CA THR A 40 -1.63 1.91 -20.29
C THR A 40 -1.12 0.59 -19.72
N GLY A 41 -0.08 0.64 -18.87
CA GLY A 41 0.50 -0.52 -18.23
C GLY A 41 -0.23 -0.96 -16.96
N LYS A 42 0.29 -2.02 -16.34
CA LYS A 42 -0.22 -2.51 -15.06
C LYS A 42 0.25 -1.60 -13.93
N VAL A 43 -0.71 -1.07 -13.17
CA VAL A 43 -0.43 -0.18 -12.04
C VAL A 43 -0.22 -1.00 -10.77
N LEU A 44 0.94 -0.84 -10.13
CA LEU A 44 1.26 -1.42 -8.83
C LEU A 44 1.46 -0.29 -7.82
N TYR A 45 0.85 -0.41 -6.64
CA TYR A 45 1.17 0.47 -5.51
C TYR A 45 2.29 -0.14 -4.67
N ALA A 46 3.40 0.58 -4.50
CA ALA A 46 4.50 0.16 -3.65
C ALA A 46 4.19 0.44 -2.17
N VAL A 47 3.96 -0.62 -1.39
CA VAL A 47 3.49 -0.52 0.01
C VAL A 47 4.48 0.22 0.91
N LYS A 48 5.79 0.02 0.69
CA LYS A 48 6.86 0.72 1.41
C LYS A 48 6.74 2.24 1.40
N THR A 49 6.04 2.83 0.44
CA THR A 49 5.86 4.28 0.34
C THR A 49 4.93 4.82 1.43
N ASN A 50 3.87 4.08 1.76
CA ASN A 50 2.98 4.38 2.88
C ASN A 50 2.14 3.14 3.28
N PRO A 51 2.56 2.38 4.31
CA PRO A 51 1.86 1.17 4.73
C PRO A 51 0.65 1.47 5.63
N ASN A 52 0.17 2.71 5.72
CA ASN A 52 -0.98 3.02 6.55
C ASN A 52 -2.25 2.32 6.02
N GLU A 53 -2.92 1.53 6.87
CA GLU A 53 -4.10 0.74 6.48
C GLU A 53 -5.21 1.58 5.80
N LYS A 54 -5.40 2.85 6.21
CA LYS A 54 -6.41 3.72 5.58
C LYS A 54 -6.01 4.16 4.19
N ILE A 55 -4.71 4.40 3.96
CA ILE A 55 -4.18 4.74 2.65
C ILE A 55 -4.33 3.54 1.72
N LEU A 56 -3.84 2.37 2.15
CA LEU A 56 -3.93 1.13 1.40
C LEU A 56 -5.38 0.74 1.07
N LYS A 57 -6.30 0.83 2.05
CA LYS A 57 -7.73 0.61 1.80
C LYS A 57 -8.27 1.60 0.76
N SER A 58 -7.93 2.87 0.87
CA SER A 58 -8.35 3.86 -0.14
C SER A 58 -7.76 3.57 -1.52
N ILE A 59 -6.53 3.06 -1.62
CA ILE A 59 -5.92 2.67 -2.89
C ILE A 59 -6.70 1.52 -3.53
N VAL A 60 -7.07 0.49 -2.74
CA VAL A 60 -7.91 -0.64 -3.18
C VAL A 60 -9.31 -0.18 -3.58
N ASP A 61 -9.97 0.63 -2.74
CA ASP A 61 -11.33 1.13 -2.99
C ASP A 61 -11.44 1.98 -4.27
N ASN A 62 -10.32 2.59 -4.72
CA ASN A 62 -10.25 3.33 -5.99
C ASN A 62 -9.77 2.46 -7.18
N GLY A 63 -9.68 1.15 -6.99
CA GLY A 63 -9.50 0.15 -8.03
C GLY A 63 -8.05 -0.10 -8.44
N ILE A 64 -7.09 0.04 -7.52
CA ILE A 64 -5.75 -0.56 -7.67
C ILE A 64 -5.77 -1.96 -7.06
N GLU A 65 -5.48 -2.95 -7.88
CA GLU A 65 -5.58 -4.37 -7.51
C GLU A 65 -4.21 -5.06 -7.42
N ASN A 66 -3.13 -4.37 -7.78
CA ASN A 66 -1.77 -4.91 -7.78
C ASN A 66 -0.89 -4.13 -6.79
N PHE A 67 -0.10 -4.86 -6.02
CA PHE A 67 0.77 -4.28 -4.99
C PHE A 67 2.20 -4.78 -5.14
N ASP A 68 3.14 -3.83 -5.11
CA ASP A 68 4.57 -4.09 -4.95
C ASP A 68 4.86 -4.12 -3.44
N VAL A 69 5.37 -5.25 -2.98
CA VAL A 69 5.74 -5.48 -1.58
C VAL A 69 7.21 -5.87 -1.47
N ALA A 70 7.84 -5.41 -0.39
CA ALA A 70 9.24 -5.66 -0.08
C ALA A 70 9.45 -6.56 1.14
N SER A 71 8.40 -6.96 1.85
CA SER A 71 8.50 -7.85 3.01
C SER A 71 7.27 -8.71 3.23
N ILE A 72 7.42 -9.79 3.99
CA ILE A 72 6.30 -10.65 4.37
C ILE A 72 5.24 -9.91 5.22
N ASN A 73 5.66 -8.90 6.00
CA ASN A 73 4.72 -8.09 6.78
C ASN A 73 3.85 -7.21 5.87
N GLU A 74 4.40 -6.71 4.77
CA GLU A 74 3.62 -6.00 3.76
C GLU A 74 2.67 -6.93 3.00
N VAL A 75 3.09 -8.17 2.69
CA VAL A 75 2.20 -9.21 2.14
C VAL A 75 0.99 -9.41 3.06
N LYS A 76 1.25 -9.65 4.36
CA LYS A 76 0.23 -9.85 5.39
C LYS A 76 -0.73 -8.67 5.48
N LEU A 77 -0.16 -7.46 5.53
CA LEU A 77 -0.92 -6.22 5.63
C LEU A 77 -1.86 -6.02 4.44
N VAL A 78 -1.36 -6.18 3.22
CA VAL A 78 -2.18 -6.02 2.01
C VAL A 78 -3.25 -7.10 1.91
N LYS A 79 -2.92 -8.37 2.21
CA LYS A 79 -3.90 -9.47 2.23
C LYS A 79 -4.96 -9.32 3.31
N LYS A 80 -4.65 -8.68 4.45
CA LYS A 80 -5.61 -8.32 5.49
C LYS A 80 -6.64 -7.29 4.99
N ILE A 81 -6.21 -6.36 4.14
CA ILE A 81 -7.08 -5.31 3.59
C ILE A 81 -8.01 -5.87 2.53
N ASP A 82 -7.46 -6.61 1.56
CA ASP A 82 -8.24 -7.34 0.57
C ASP A 82 -7.48 -8.62 0.16
N PRO A 83 -8.04 -9.82 0.43
CA PRO A 83 -7.37 -11.07 0.08
C PRO A 83 -7.26 -11.29 -1.44
N LYS A 84 -8.05 -10.61 -2.26
CA LYS A 84 -8.12 -10.80 -3.72
C LYS A 84 -7.05 -10.06 -4.50
N VAL A 85 -6.42 -9.05 -3.90
CA VAL A 85 -5.38 -8.27 -4.58
C VAL A 85 -4.19 -9.14 -4.97
N LYS A 86 -3.60 -8.81 -6.11
CA LYS A 86 -2.39 -9.45 -6.62
C LYS A 86 -1.17 -8.81 -6.00
N ILE A 87 -0.23 -9.65 -5.55
CA ILE A 87 0.99 -9.22 -4.87
C ILE A 87 2.20 -9.62 -5.69
N TYR A 88 3.15 -8.70 -5.75
CA TYR A 88 4.42 -8.79 -6.42
C TYR A 88 5.53 -8.58 -5.38
N PHE A 89 6.25 -9.64 -5.01
CA PHE A 89 7.29 -9.58 -3.98
C PHE A 89 8.62 -9.13 -4.61
N MET A 90 8.78 -7.82 -4.77
CA MET A 90 9.83 -7.20 -5.59
C MET A 90 11.09 -6.83 -4.80
N HIS A 91 11.30 -7.41 -3.62
CA HIS A 91 12.58 -7.30 -2.92
C HIS A 91 13.56 -8.32 -3.50
N THR A 92 14.78 -7.91 -3.86
CA THR A 92 15.72 -8.78 -4.56
C THR A 92 16.34 -9.84 -3.65
N ILE A 93 16.48 -9.57 -2.34
CA ILE A 93 17.02 -10.53 -1.36
C ILE A 93 15.96 -10.88 -0.32
N LYS A 94 15.52 -12.13 -0.25
CA LYS A 94 14.42 -12.56 0.63
C LYS A 94 14.87 -13.75 1.47
N ASN A 95 14.52 -13.76 2.76
CA ASN A 95 14.79 -14.95 3.57
C ASN A 95 13.87 -16.12 3.15
N ARG A 96 14.36 -17.35 3.33
CA ARG A 96 13.68 -18.57 2.87
C ARG A 96 12.30 -18.74 3.50
N GLU A 97 12.15 -18.34 4.76
CA GLU A 97 10.90 -18.38 5.49
C GLU A 97 9.85 -17.45 4.86
N SER A 98 10.24 -16.22 4.49
CA SER A 98 9.35 -15.25 3.83
C SER A 98 8.93 -15.73 2.45
N ILE A 99 9.84 -16.34 1.68
CA ILE A 99 9.51 -16.92 0.38
C ILE A 99 8.49 -18.04 0.55
N LYS A 100 8.76 -18.99 1.46
CA LYS A 100 7.87 -20.12 1.75
C LYS A 100 6.49 -19.64 2.20
N GLU A 101 6.45 -18.71 3.15
CA GLU A 101 5.19 -18.17 3.67
C GLU A 101 4.40 -17.43 2.59
N ALA A 102 5.04 -16.53 1.84
CA ALA A 102 4.40 -15.79 0.75
C ALA A 102 3.84 -16.74 -0.32
N TYR A 103 4.59 -17.78 -0.71
CA TYR A 103 4.21 -18.69 -1.78
C TYR A 103 3.08 -19.65 -1.39
N TYR A 104 3.17 -20.27 -0.21
CA TYR A 104 2.24 -21.33 0.21
C TYR A 104 1.03 -20.81 0.98
N GLN A 105 1.18 -19.77 1.81
CA GLN A 105 0.08 -19.27 2.64
C GLN A 105 -0.66 -18.10 1.98
N TYR A 106 0.06 -17.24 1.26
CA TYR A 106 -0.50 -16.03 0.65
C TYR A 106 -0.61 -16.08 -0.88
N SER A 107 -0.26 -17.23 -1.48
CA SER A 107 -0.36 -17.50 -2.92
C SER A 107 0.35 -16.47 -3.80
N VAL A 108 1.44 -15.86 -3.30
CA VAL A 108 2.29 -14.97 -4.09
C VAL A 108 3.07 -15.80 -5.11
N LYS A 109 3.05 -15.39 -6.38
CA LYS A 109 3.70 -16.11 -7.49
C LYS A 109 4.70 -15.27 -8.28
N ASP A 110 4.67 -13.95 -8.12
CA ASP A 110 5.57 -13.03 -8.80
C ASP A 110 6.65 -12.55 -7.81
N PHE A 111 7.92 -12.88 -8.09
CA PHE A 111 9.08 -12.54 -7.26
C PHE A 111 10.17 -11.88 -8.12
N ALA A 112 10.88 -10.91 -7.55
CA ALA A 112 12.08 -10.35 -8.17
C ALA A 112 13.35 -11.06 -7.67
N LEU A 113 14.32 -11.22 -8.57
CA LEU A 113 15.62 -11.85 -8.34
C LEU A 113 16.66 -11.07 -9.17
N ASP A 114 17.85 -10.83 -8.63
CA ASP A 114 18.95 -10.15 -9.33
C ASP A 114 20.30 -10.90 -9.20
N SER A 115 20.30 -12.07 -8.58
CA SER A 115 21.49 -12.93 -8.41
C SER A 115 21.15 -14.40 -8.63
N LYS A 116 22.17 -15.25 -8.79
CA LYS A 116 21.99 -16.71 -8.92
C LYS A 116 21.73 -17.42 -7.59
N ASP A 117 22.17 -16.81 -6.49
CA ASP A 117 22.08 -17.41 -5.16
C ASP A 117 20.68 -17.25 -4.54
N GLU A 118 19.90 -16.31 -5.07
CA GLU A 118 18.49 -16.07 -4.75
C GLU A 118 17.55 -16.91 -5.63
#